data_AF-A0A7D9KYA8-F1
#
_entry.id   AF-A0A7D9KYA8-F1
#
_cell.length_a   1.000
_cell.length_b   1.000
_cell.length_c   1.000
_cell.angle_alpha   90.00
_cell.angle_beta   90.00
_cell.angle_gamma   90.00
#
_symmetry.space_group_name_H-M   'P 1'
#
loop_
_entity.id
_entity.type
_entity.pdbx_description
1 polymer ?
#
loop_
_entity_poly.entity_id
_entity_poly.type
_entity_poly.pdbx_seq_one_letter_code
_entity_poly.pdbx_strand_id
1 'polypeptide(L)'
;MESSGDEAKKQSRENTLKEKRAMRRDRNKRRKSEKRQMREKLKEEREKGLENAKVASLEAQRYKAIARKYLNLWQKAAKRSDTWQSTKTGPGADGKMKTISRDHLTHVKDHKKLAKGAFGKCKIKMYQGQLVVTKEFRKEVSKEAVMKEAGILSRLSHPGVPFVLGIDLSRNPFMMVTLFYGIDMSNTTLFELLNSDKFNAEFKLDQSKSISITIKLAETLSYIHDNGILHNDIKSDNIVFYGENTQLKPVLIDFGKACAMKEGKFYKLSKDEQLKYKKNHSHIAPEIVDGSEPQTASSDMYSFGLVVQKVGKFVCWKELEKLGDICAEPDIAKRCTLTFLMDECKLLSKQ
;
A
#
# COMPACT_ATOMS: atom_id res chain seq x y z
N MET A 1 -39.71 52.91 71.43
CA MET A 1 -39.74 52.85 69.95
C MET A 1 -38.71 51.84 69.42
N GLU A 2 -38.64 50.62 69.99
CA GLU A 2 -37.62 49.62 69.58
C GLU A 2 -38.19 48.39 68.86
N SER A 3 -39.52 48.15 68.87
CA SER A 3 -40.07 46.91 68.26
C SER A 3 -40.35 46.97 66.75
N SER A 4 -40.49 48.16 66.14
CA SER A 4 -40.83 48.29 64.71
C SER A 4 -39.61 48.17 63.77
N GLY A 5 -38.41 48.47 64.26
CA GLY A 5 -37.17 48.36 63.48
C GLY A 5 -36.67 46.92 63.30
N ASP A 6 -36.97 46.04 64.24
CA ASP A 6 -36.55 44.63 64.20
C ASP A 6 -37.46 43.75 63.33
N GLU A 7 -38.76 44.02 63.27
CA GLU A 7 -39.67 43.35 62.33
C GLU A 7 -39.35 43.68 60.87
N ALA A 8 -39.06 44.94 60.56
CA ALA A 8 -38.67 45.36 59.20
C ALA A 8 -37.35 44.72 58.74
N LYS A 9 -36.37 44.60 59.64
CA LYS A 9 -35.10 43.89 59.36
C LYS A 9 -35.29 42.39 59.19
N LYS A 10 -36.22 41.78 59.93
CA LYS A 10 -36.57 40.35 59.81
C LYS A 10 -37.27 40.06 58.47
N GLN A 11 -38.22 40.89 58.07
CA GLN A 11 -38.92 40.80 56.78
C GLN A 11 -37.96 40.94 55.59
N SER A 12 -37.04 41.92 55.66
CA SER A 12 -36.01 42.14 54.64
C SER A 12 -35.04 40.95 54.50
N ARG A 13 -34.61 40.37 55.63
CA ARG A 13 -33.78 39.15 55.65
C ARG A 13 -34.51 37.95 55.05
N GLU A 14 -35.79 37.77 55.36
CA GLU A 14 -36.60 36.68 54.77
C GLU A 14 -36.81 36.82 53.26
N ASN A 15 -37.08 38.04 52.77
CA ASN A 15 -37.20 38.31 51.34
C ASN A 15 -35.88 38.04 50.60
N THR A 16 -34.75 38.50 51.16
CA THR A 16 -33.41 38.21 50.63
C THR A 16 -33.12 36.71 50.60
N LEU A 17 -33.58 35.95 51.61
CA LEU A 17 -33.41 34.50 51.66
C LEU A 17 -34.28 33.78 50.61
N LYS A 18 -35.50 34.26 50.37
CA LYS A 18 -36.40 33.74 49.33
C LYS A 18 -35.82 33.97 47.93
N GLU A 19 -35.28 35.15 47.65
CA GLU A 19 -34.61 35.47 46.38
C GLU A 19 -33.36 34.59 46.14
N LYS A 20 -32.51 34.42 47.15
CA LYS A 20 -31.34 33.52 47.07
C LYS A 20 -31.76 32.07 46.80
N ARG A 21 -32.87 31.60 47.40
CA ARG A 21 -33.43 30.26 47.13
C ARG A 21 -33.98 30.15 45.71
N ALA A 22 -34.65 31.18 45.20
CA ALA A 22 -35.17 31.23 43.83
C ALA A 22 -34.03 31.20 42.80
N MET A 23 -32.98 32.02 42.97
CA MET A 23 -31.79 32.01 42.12
C MET A 23 -31.08 30.65 42.13
N ARG A 24 -30.95 30.00 43.29
CA ARG A 24 -30.34 28.67 43.39
C ARG A 24 -31.17 27.61 42.66
N ARG A 25 -32.51 27.69 42.71
CA ARG A 25 -33.42 26.81 41.96
C ARG A 25 -33.28 27.01 40.46
N ASP A 26 -33.23 28.26 39.99
CA ASP A 26 -33.08 28.56 38.57
C ASP A 26 -31.71 28.09 38.03
N ARG A 27 -30.63 28.37 38.76
CA ARG A 27 -29.28 27.86 38.43
C ARG A 27 -29.23 26.34 38.36
N ASN A 28 -29.91 25.64 39.28
CA ASN A 28 -30.01 24.19 39.26
C ASN A 28 -30.85 23.65 38.09
N LYS A 29 -31.91 24.36 37.69
CA LYS A 29 -32.70 24.02 36.49
C LYS A 29 -31.86 24.18 35.22
N ARG A 30 -31.15 25.30 35.06
CA ARG A 30 -30.24 25.54 33.91
C ARG A 30 -29.16 24.46 33.82
N ARG A 31 -28.45 24.18 34.93
CA ARG A 31 -27.45 23.10 34.99
C ARG A 31 -28.02 21.73 34.63
N LYS A 32 -29.24 21.42 35.03
CA LYS A 32 -29.91 20.16 34.67
C LYS A 32 -30.25 20.10 33.17
N SER A 33 -30.73 21.22 32.61
CA SER A 33 -31.01 21.35 31.17
C SER A 33 -29.75 21.19 30.32
N GLU A 34 -28.67 21.89 30.69
CA GLU A 34 -27.37 21.81 30.01
C GLU A 34 -26.79 20.39 30.06
N LYS A 35 -26.84 19.73 31.23
CA LYS A 35 -26.41 18.34 31.35
C LYS A 35 -27.24 17.38 30.49
N ARG A 36 -28.55 17.65 30.33
CA ARG A 36 -29.43 16.85 29.46
C ARG A 36 -29.05 17.03 28.00
N GLN A 37 -28.91 18.27 27.54
CA GLN A 37 -28.49 18.58 26.16
C GLN A 37 -27.11 18.00 25.83
N MET A 38 -26.16 18.07 26.77
CA MET A 38 -24.83 17.48 26.59
C MET A 38 -24.90 15.95 26.45
N ARG A 39 -25.75 15.28 27.25
CA ARG A 39 -25.96 13.83 27.14
C ARG A 39 -26.63 13.42 25.84
N GLU A 40 -27.60 14.20 25.37
CA GLU A 40 -28.27 13.97 24.08
C GLU A 40 -27.27 14.14 22.91
N LYS A 41 -26.45 15.19 22.92
CA LYS A 41 -25.36 15.37 21.93
C LYS A 41 -24.35 14.22 21.92
N LEU A 42 -23.86 13.80 23.09
CA LEU A 42 -22.93 12.67 23.20
C LEU A 42 -23.56 11.36 22.70
N LYS A 43 -24.87 11.19 22.90
CA LYS A 43 -25.61 10.02 22.41
C LYS A 43 -25.70 10.05 20.88
N GLU A 44 -26.04 11.19 20.28
CA GLU A 44 -26.08 11.36 18.82
C GLU A 44 -24.70 11.16 18.18
N GLU A 45 -23.63 11.68 18.78
CA GLU A 45 -22.26 11.49 18.30
C GLU A 45 -21.84 10.02 18.37
N ARG A 46 -22.21 9.32 19.46
CA ARG A 46 -21.96 7.87 19.61
C ARG A 46 -22.75 7.05 18.59
N GLU A 47 -24.01 7.38 18.35
CA GLU A 47 -24.85 6.71 17.35
C GLU A 47 -24.32 6.92 15.93
N LYS A 48 -23.92 8.16 15.57
CA LYS A 48 -23.23 8.45 14.31
C LYS A 48 -21.91 7.69 14.18
N GLY A 49 -21.12 7.62 15.25
CA GLY A 49 -19.88 6.84 15.28
C GLY A 49 -20.13 5.34 15.05
N LEU A 50 -21.19 4.80 15.66
CA LEU A 50 -21.59 3.40 15.50
C LEU A 50 -22.11 3.10 14.08
N GLU A 51 -22.89 4.00 13.50
CA GLU A 51 -23.40 3.87 12.14
C GLU A 51 -22.27 3.93 11.11
N ASN A 52 -21.33 4.89 11.26
CA ASN A 52 -20.14 4.96 10.43
C ASN A 52 -19.28 3.70 10.55
N ALA A 53 -19.13 3.15 11.76
CA ALA A 53 -18.41 1.89 11.97
C ALA A 53 -19.13 0.69 11.33
N LYS A 54 -20.47 0.65 11.35
CA LYS A 54 -21.26 -0.38 10.66
C LYS A 54 -21.12 -0.29 9.14
N VAL A 55 -21.19 0.92 8.57
CA VAL A 55 -21.00 1.13 7.13
C VAL A 55 -19.59 0.70 6.73
N ALA A 56 -18.56 1.14 7.46
CA ALA A 56 -17.17 0.72 7.23
C ALA A 56 -17.00 -0.81 7.36
N SER A 57 -17.68 -1.44 8.32
CA SER A 57 -17.68 -2.91 8.51
C SER A 57 -18.38 -3.65 7.37
N LEU A 58 -19.52 -3.15 6.88
CA LEU A 58 -20.23 -3.72 5.73
C LEU A 58 -19.44 -3.58 4.43
N GLU A 59 -18.78 -2.43 4.25
CA GLU A 59 -17.85 -2.21 3.15
C GLU A 59 -16.64 -3.15 3.28
N ALA A 60 -16.02 -3.25 4.45
CA ALA A 60 -14.94 -4.21 4.72
C ALA A 60 -15.38 -5.66 4.48
N GLN A 61 -16.60 -6.04 4.85
CA GLN A 61 -17.16 -7.37 4.58
C GLN A 61 -17.38 -7.60 3.08
N ARG A 62 -17.88 -6.59 2.35
CA ARG A 62 -17.93 -6.63 0.87
C ARG A 62 -16.54 -6.76 0.28
N TYR A 63 -15.54 -6.05 0.80
CA TYR A 63 -14.15 -6.16 0.35
C TYR A 63 -13.54 -7.52 0.66
N LYS A 64 -13.83 -8.11 1.83
CA LYS A 64 -13.42 -9.48 2.18
C LYS A 64 -14.08 -10.51 1.26
N ALA A 65 -15.36 -10.34 0.93
CA ALA A 65 -16.07 -11.21 -0.01
C ALA A 65 -15.48 -11.10 -1.42
N ILE A 66 -15.14 -9.89 -1.86
CA ILE A 66 -14.47 -9.62 -3.14
C ILE A 66 -13.06 -10.22 -3.14
N ALA A 67 -12.26 -10.01 -2.09
CA ALA A 67 -10.92 -10.58 -1.94
C ALA A 67 -10.94 -12.12 -1.89
N ARG A 68 -11.91 -12.74 -1.21
CA ARG A 68 -12.14 -14.19 -1.22
C ARG A 68 -12.52 -14.70 -2.60
N LYS A 69 -13.38 -13.98 -3.32
CA LYS A 69 -13.71 -14.29 -4.72
C LYS A 69 -12.43 -14.27 -5.59
N TYR A 70 -11.53 -13.32 -5.38
CA TYR A 70 -10.25 -13.26 -6.09
C TYR A 70 -9.25 -14.34 -5.67
N LEU A 71 -9.17 -14.68 -4.38
CA LEU A 71 -8.37 -15.82 -3.93
C LEU A 71 -8.85 -17.10 -4.60
N ASN A 72 -10.16 -17.29 -4.74
CA ASN A 72 -10.75 -18.44 -5.41
C ASN A 72 -10.51 -18.42 -6.93
N LEU A 73 -10.59 -17.26 -7.58
CA LEU A 73 -10.26 -17.14 -9.01
C LEU A 73 -8.77 -17.41 -9.26
N TRP A 74 -7.90 -16.92 -8.36
CA TRP A 74 -6.46 -17.12 -8.40
C TRP A 74 -6.09 -18.60 -8.17
N GLN A 75 -6.69 -19.25 -7.17
CA GLN A 75 -6.51 -20.69 -6.93
C GLN A 75 -7.04 -21.56 -8.09
N LYS A 76 -8.13 -21.15 -8.76
CA LYS A 76 -8.63 -21.85 -9.95
C LYS A 76 -7.73 -21.66 -11.17
N ALA A 77 -7.08 -20.50 -11.31
CA ALA A 77 -6.08 -20.26 -12.34
C ALA A 77 -4.78 -21.06 -12.07
N ALA A 78 -4.34 -21.10 -10.81
CA ALA A 78 -3.16 -21.86 -10.38
C ALA A 78 -3.35 -23.38 -10.45
N LYS A 79 -4.52 -23.92 -10.10
CA LYS A 79 -4.81 -25.38 -10.25
C LYS A 79 -4.85 -25.86 -11.70
N ARG A 80 -4.94 -24.96 -12.68
CA ARG A 80 -4.81 -25.29 -14.10
C ARG A 80 -3.34 -25.35 -14.55
N SER A 81 -2.39 -24.95 -13.70
CA SER A 81 -0.95 -24.97 -14.00
C SER A 81 -0.22 -26.24 -13.54
N ASP A 82 -0.89 -27.22 -12.93
CA ASP A 82 -0.27 -28.52 -12.62
C ASP A 82 0.00 -29.35 -13.91
N THR A 83 -0.47 -28.87 -15.07
CA THR A 83 -0.05 -29.29 -16.41
C THR A 83 0.46 -28.09 -17.22
N TRP A 84 1.37 -27.29 -16.67
CA TRP A 84 1.90 -26.11 -17.38
C TRP A 84 3.04 -26.46 -18.33
N GLN A 85 2.67 -26.99 -19.49
CA GLN A 85 3.44 -26.78 -20.71
C GLN A 85 3.02 -25.42 -21.28
N SER A 86 3.95 -24.45 -21.33
CA SER A 86 4.05 -23.37 -22.34
C SER A 86 2.77 -22.97 -23.14
N THR A 87 1.63 -22.72 -22.49
CA THR A 87 0.42 -22.25 -23.18
C THR A 87 -0.16 -21.01 -22.52
N LYS A 88 0.15 -19.88 -23.15
CA LYS A 88 -0.65 -18.67 -23.39
C LYS A 88 -2.07 -18.59 -22.77
N THR A 89 -2.21 -18.46 -21.46
CA THR A 89 -3.52 -18.08 -20.87
C THR A 89 -3.40 -17.06 -19.75
N GLY A 90 -3.04 -15.83 -20.11
CA GLY A 90 -3.58 -14.62 -19.49
C GLY A 90 -4.79 -14.11 -20.29
N PRO A 91 -5.53 -13.09 -19.83
CA PRO A 91 -6.65 -12.53 -20.59
C PRO A 91 -6.16 -11.96 -21.94
N GLY A 92 -6.51 -12.67 -23.01
CA GLY A 92 -5.98 -12.50 -24.38
C GLY A 92 -5.58 -13.86 -24.94
N ALA A 93 -6.57 -14.73 -25.20
CA ALA A 93 -6.35 -16.07 -25.78
C ALA A 93 -5.72 -16.03 -27.19
N ASP A 94 -5.57 -14.84 -27.75
CA ASP A 94 -4.93 -14.48 -29.02
C ASP A 94 -3.53 -13.84 -28.86
N GLY A 95 -3.03 -13.67 -27.62
CA GLY A 95 -1.77 -13.00 -27.34
C GLY A 95 -1.79 -11.49 -27.56
N LYS A 96 -2.96 -10.89 -27.81
CA LYS A 96 -3.14 -9.44 -27.89
C LYS A 96 -3.63 -8.90 -26.55
N MET A 97 -2.99 -7.84 -26.08
CA MET A 97 -3.40 -7.14 -24.87
C MET A 97 -4.84 -6.59 -25.03
N LYS A 98 -5.71 -6.88 -24.08
CA LYS A 98 -7.09 -6.38 -24.09
C LYS A 98 -7.13 -4.85 -24.10
N THR A 99 -7.91 -4.28 -25.01
CA THR A 99 -8.20 -2.84 -24.99
C THR A 99 -9.40 -2.57 -24.08
N ILE A 100 -9.27 -1.62 -23.15
CA ILE A 100 -10.36 -1.23 -22.23
C ILE A 100 -10.79 0.20 -22.55
N SER A 101 -12.03 0.38 -23.02
CA SER A 101 -12.61 1.72 -23.17
C SER A 101 -12.72 2.42 -21.81
N ARG A 102 -12.36 3.71 -21.78
CA ARG A 102 -12.50 4.53 -20.57
C ARG A 102 -13.95 4.69 -20.12
N ASP A 103 -14.90 4.55 -21.03
CA ASP A 103 -16.33 4.70 -20.73
C ASP A 103 -16.86 3.53 -19.88
N HIS A 104 -16.15 2.41 -19.88
CA HIS A 104 -16.44 1.27 -19.00
C HIS A 104 -15.84 1.42 -17.59
N LEU A 105 -15.13 2.52 -17.32
CA LEU A 105 -14.44 2.78 -16.06
C LEU A 105 -15.16 3.86 -15.26
N THR A 106 -15.91 3.47 -14.25
CA THR A 106 -16.67 4.40 -13.42
C THR A 106 -15.87 4.88 -12.20
N HIS A 107 -16.17 6.09 -11.74
CA HIS A 107 -15.56 6.64 -10.54
C HIS A 107 -16.12 5.96 -9.29
N VAL A 108 -15.24 5.70 -8.33
CA VAL A 108 -15.65 5.26 -7.01
C VAL A 108 -15.82 6.51 -6.13
N LYS A 109 -17.01 6.69 -5.54
CA LYS A 109 -17.31 7.82 -4.66
C LYS A 109 -16.42 7.75 -3.41
N ASP A 110 -16.02 8.90 -2.86
CA ASP A 110 -15.29 9.05 -1.58
C ASP A 110 -13.85 8.50 -1.48
N HIS A 111 -13.22 8.10 -2.60
CA HIS A 111 -11.81 7.68 -2.53
C HIS A 111 -10.84 8.85 -2.69
N LYS A 112 -9.92 8.94 -1.72
CA LYS A 112 -8.72 9.76 -1.80
C LYS A 112 -7.95 9.37 -3.05
N LYS A 113 -7.63 10.34 -3.91
CA LYS A 113 -6.85 10.12 -5.14
C LYS A 113 -5.58 9.32 -4.79
N LEU A 114 -5.32 8.23 -5.51
CA LEU A 114 -4.02 7.56 -5.44
C LEU A 114 -2.92 8.56 -5.82
N ALA A 115 -1.75 8.35 -5.24
CA ALA A 115 -0.58 9.21 -5.35
C ALA A 115 -0.29 9.65 -6.80
N LYS A 116 0.25 10.86 -6.95
CA LYS A 116 0.96 11.29 -8.16
C LYS A 116 2.40 10.82 -8.04
N GLY A 117 2.84 9.91 -8.91
CA GLY A 117 4.21 9.39 -8.92
C GLY A 117 5.04 9.89 -10.10
N ALA A 118 6.29 9.44 -10.17
CA ALA A 118 7.19 9.69 -11.30
C ALA A 118 6.63 9.15 -12.63
N PHE A 119 5.76 8.14 -12.58
CA PHE A 119 5.28 7.37 -13.74
C PHE A 119 3.90 7.79 -14.26
N GLY A 120 3.31 8.84 -13.69
CA GLY A 120 2.00 9.35 -14.07
C GLY A 120 1.01 9.43 -12.92
N LYS A 121 -0.28 9.38 -13.26
CA LYS A 121 -1.38 9.56 -12.30
C LYS A 121 -2.16 8.27 -12.13
N CYS A 122 -2.13 7.70 -10.92
CA CYS A 122 -2.93 6.54 -10.57
C CYS A 122 -4.30 6.97 -10.03
N LYS A 123 -5.36 6.21 -10.31
CA LYS A 123 -6.71 6.42 -9.75
C LYS A 123 -7.38 5.08 -9.50
N ILE A 124 -8.13 4.97 -8.40
CA ILE A 124 -9.05 3.85 -8.19
C ILE A 124 -10.30 4.08 -9.03
N LYS A 125 -10.72 3.05 -9.76
CA LYS A 125 -11.96 3.03 -10.53
C LYS A 125 -12.68 1.70 -10.35
N MET A 126 -13.91 1.63 -10.86
CA MET A 126 -14.68 0.40 -10.96
C MET A 126 -14.74 -0.03 -12.44
N TYR A 127 -14.47 -1.30 -12.71
CA TYR A 127 -14.55 -1.92 -14.02
C TYR A 127 -15.27 -3.26 -13.90
N GLN A 128 -16.42 -3.45 -14.54
CA GLN A 128 -17.20 -4.70 -14.48
C GLN A 128 -17.47 -5.20 -13.04
N GLY A 129 -17.76 -4.27 -12.12
CA GLY A 129 -17.97 -4.58 -10.70
C GLY A 129 -16.69 -4.89 -9.91
N GLN A 130 -15.51 -4.60 -10.47
CA GLN A 130 -14.20 -4.83 -9.87
C GLN A 130 -13.47 -3.51 -9.60
N LEU A 131 -12.85 -3.39 -8.43
CA LEU A 131 -11.93 -2.28 -8.16
C LEU A 131 -10.63 -2.47 -8.94
N VAL A 132 -10.25 -1.40 -9.63
CA VAL A 132 -9.08 -1.36 -10.50
C VAL A 132 -8.26 -0.11 -10.25
N VAL A 133 -6.98 -0.17 -10.60
CA VAL A 133 -6.10 0.99 -10.67
C VAL A 133 -5.90 1.35 -12.13
N THR A 134 -6.17 2.60 -12.47
CA THR A 134 -5.81 3.17 -13.77
C THR A 134 -4.53 3.98 -13.64
N LYS A 135 -3.44 3.54 -14.28
CA LYS A 135 -2.19 4.29 -14.44
C LYS A 135 -2.31 5.11 -15.73
N GLU A 136 -2.55 6.42 -15.60
CA GLU A 136 -2.47 7.37 -16.72
C GLU A 136 -1.01 7.79 -16.89
N PHE A 137 -0.38 7.39 -17.98
CA PHE A 137 1.02 7.70 -18.28
C PHE A 137 1.18 9.18 -18.64
N ARG A 138 2.38 9.73 -18.45
CA ARG A 138 2.67 11.10 -18.92
C ARG A 138 2.61 11.16 -20.44
N LYS A 139 2.34 12.33 -21.02
CA LYS A 139 2.11 12.50 -22.47
C LYS A 139 3.34 12.14 -23.31
N GLU A 140 4.52 12.19 -22.70
CA GLU A 140 5.81 11.93 -23.33
C GLU A 140 6.12 10.42 -23.41
N VAL A 141 5.36 9.58 -22.72
CA VAL A 141 5.55 8.12 -22.75
C VAL A 141 4.98 7.58 -24.06
N SER A 142 5.81 6.88 -24.82
CA SER A 142 5.41 6.30 -26.11
C SER A 142 4.45 5.11 -25.95
N LYS A 143 3.71 4.79 -27.02
CA LYS A 143 2.82 3.60 -27.03
C LYS A 143 3.61 2.32 -26.79
N GLU A 144 4.81 2.23 -27.36
CA GLU A 144 5.70 1.08 -27.27
C GLU A 144 6.17 0.85 -25.84
N ALA A 145 6.46 1.92 -25.09
CA ALA A 145 6.82 1.81 -23.67
C ALA A 145 5.65 1.25 -22.84
N VAL A 146 4.43 1.73 -23.07
CA VAL A 146 3.22 1.21 -22.39
C VAL A 146 2.95 -0.25 -22.78
N MET A 147 3.05 -0.58 -24.07
CA MET A 147 2.91 -1.95 -24.56
C MET A 147 3.99 -2.89 -24.00
N LYS A 148 5.23 -2.40 -23.82
CA LYS A 148 6.31 -3.18 -23.22
C LYS A 148 5.99 -3.51 -21.76
N GLU A 149 5.65 -2.50 -20.96
CA GLU A 149 5.30 -2.71 -19.54
C GLU A 149 4.10 -3.65 -19.39
N ALA A 150 3.01 -3.40 -20.12
CA ALA A 150 1.82 -4.24 -20.08
C ALA A 150 2.12 -5.66 -20.62
N GLY A 151 2.94 -5.77 -21.68
CA GLY A 151 3.34 -7.03 -22.28
C GLY A 151 4.14 -7.91 -21.32
N ILE A 152 5.06 -7.33 -20.54
CA ILE A 152 5.77 -8.05 -19.47
C ILE A 152 4.78 -8.54 -18.42
N LEU A 153 3.93 -7.65 -17.89
CA LEU A 153 2.93 -8.01 -16.87
C LEU A 153 1.98 -9.13 -17.33
N SER A 154 1.57 -9.12 -18.61
CA SER A 154 0.65 -10.14 -19.15
C SER A 154 1.22 -11.56 -19.19
N ARG A 155 2.55 -11.70 -19.09
CA ARG A 155 3.25 -12.99 -19.08
C ARG A 155 3.45 -13.54 -17.67
N LEU A 156 3.21 -12.72 -16.64
CA LEU A 156 3.46 -13.07 -15.25
C LEU A 156 2.14 -13.38 -14.53
N SER A 157 2.10 -14.50 -13.80
CA SER A 157 0.93 -14.94 -13.04
C SER A 157 1.35 -15.36 -11.63
N HIS A 158 1.56 -14.38 -10.76
CA HIS A 158 2.00 -14.58 -9.38
C HIS A 158 1.20 -13.65 -8.44
N PRO A 159 0.86 -14.03 -7.20
CA PRO A 159 0.04 -13.22 -6.32
C PRO A 159 0.77 -11.99 -5.78
N GLY A 160 2.10 -11.94 -5.94
CA GLY A 160 2.94 -10.77 -5.68
C GLY A 160 3.23 -9.90 -6.92
N VAL A 161 2.62 -10.19 -8.08
CA VAL A 161 2.76 -9.40 -9.32
C VAL A 161 1.40 -8.78 -9.71
N PRO A 162 1.35 -7.54 -10.23
CA PRO A 162 0.11 -6.89 -10.62
C PRO A 162 -0.56 -7.61 -11.79
N PHE A 163 -1.84 -7.91 -11.63
CA PHE A 163 -2.63 -8.47 -12.71
C PHE A 163 -3.10 -7.35 -13.64
N VAL A 164 -2.57 -7.33 -14.87
CA VAL A 164 -2.99 -6.39 -15.93
C VAL A 164 -4.29 -6.86 -16.57
N LEU A 165 -5.30 -5.99 -16.58
CA LEU A 165 -6.61 -6.25 -17.19
C LEU A 165 -6.68 -5.78 -18.64
N GLY A 166 -5.92 -4.75 -18.98
CA GLY A 166 -5.87 -4.18 -20.31
C GLY A 166 -5.29 -2.78 -20.34
N ILE A 167 -5.27 -2.20 -21.53
CA ILE A 167 -4.72 -0.86 -21.81
C ILE A 167 -5.69 -0.03 -22.66
N ASP A 168 -5.49 1.28 -22.69
CA ASP A 168 -6.10 2.18 -23.66
C ASP A 168 -5.02 3.06 -24.30
N LEU A 169 -4.75 2.78 -25.57
CA LEU A 169 -3.80 3.51 -26.42
C LEU A 169 -4.48 4.39 -27.48
N SER A 170 -5.81 4.52 -27.43
CA SER A 170 -6.59 5.27 -28.42
C SER A 170 -6.29 6.78 -28.39
N ARG A 171 -5.99 7.32 -27.19
CA ARG A 171 -5.69 8.74 -26.97
C ARG A 171 -4.73 8.97 -25.81
N ASN A 172 -4.01 10.09 -25.86
CA ASN A 172 -3.17 10.56 -24.78
C ASN A 172 -3.97 11.26 -23.66
N PRO A 173 -3.57 11.16 -22.38
CA PRO A 173 -2.51 10.28 -21.87
C PRO A 173 -2.92 8.81 -21.97
N PHE A 174 -2.02 7.93 -22.43
CA PHE A 174 -2.28 6.48 -22.47
C PHE A 174 -2.60 5.93 -21.07
N MET A 175 -3.31 4.81 -21.01
CA MET A 175 -3.74 4.21 -19.75
C MET A 175 -3.45 2.72 -19.70
N MET A 176 -3.04 2.23 -18.53
CA MET A 176 -3.06 0.81 -18.18
C MET A 176 -4.00 0.59 -16.99
N VAL A 177 -4.73 -0.53 -17.02
CA VAL A 177 -5.68 -0.93 -15.98
C VAL A 177 -5.19 -2.22 -15.34
N THR A 178 -4.96 -2.19 -14.03
CA THR A 178 -4.61 -3.37 -13.22
C THR A 178 -5.66 -3.60 -12.14
N LEU A 179 -5.64 -4.78 -11.50
CA LEU A 179 -6.38 -4.97 -10.25
C LEU A 179 -5.90 -3.96 -9.19
N PHE A 180 -6.83 -3.55 -8.32
CA PHE A 180 -6.51 -2.78 -7.14
C PHE A 180 -5.93 -3.68 -6.04
N TYR A 181 -4.81 -3.23 -5.47
CA TYR A 181 -4.19 -3.82 -4.29
C TYR A 181 -4.17 -2.77 -3.19
N GLY A 182 -4.79 -3.09 -2.06
CA GLY A 182 -4.88 -2.20 -0.93
C GLY A 182 -5.46 -2.89 0.29
N ILE A 183 -5.40 -2.20 1.41
CA ILE A 183 -5.96 -2.62 2.69
C ILE A 183 -6.92 -1.53 3.14
N ASP A 184 -8.12 -1.92 3.56
CA ASP A 184 -9.18 -0.99 3.96
C ASP A 184 -9.39 0.16 2.96
N MET A 185 -9.39 -0.18 1.66
CA MET A 185 -9.54 0.76 0.55
C MET A 185 -8.44 1.82 0.40
N SER A 186 -7.34 1.67 1.12
CA SER A 186 -6.12 2.44 0.96
C SER A 186 -5.07 1.63 0.22
N ASN A 187 -4.49 2.19 -0.83
CA ASN A 187 -3.23 1.68 -1.34
C ASN A 187 -2.13 2.16 -0.39
N THR A 188 -1.48 1.21 0.28
CA THR A 188 -0.37 1.50 1.19
C THR A 188 0.88 0.89 0.63
N THR A 189 1.88 1.72 0.39
CA THR A 189 3.22 1.29 0.03
C THR A 189 4.03 0.89 1.27
N LEU A 190 5.05 0.06 1.09
CA LEU A 190 6.03 -0.20 2.15
C LEU A 190 6.75 1.09 2.56
N PHE A 191 7.00 2.01 1.63
CA PHE A 191 7.58 3.31 1.97
C PHE A 191 6.71 4.09 2.96
N GLU A 192 5.40 4.20 2.69
CA GLU A 192 4.46 4.86 3.61
C GLU A 192 4.38 4.13 4.96
N LEU A 193 4.38 2.80 4.95
CA LEU A 193 4.35 1.98 6.16
C LEU A 193 5.58 2.20 7.06
N LEU A 194 6.76 2.35 6.45
CA LEU A 194 8.02 2.57 7.18
C LEU A 194 8.23 4.01 7.65
N ASN A 195 7.51 4.99 7.09
CA ASN A 195 7.73 6.43 7.33
C ASN A 195 6.54 7.17 7.94
N SER A 196 5.42 6.49 8.23
CA SER A 196 4.22 7.14 8.73
C SER A 196 3.80 6.67 10.11
N ASP A 197 3.62 7.62 11.04
CA ASP A 197 2.98 7.38 12.34
C ASP A 197 1.47 7.12 12.24
N LYS A 198 0.89 7.18 11.03
CA LYS A 198 -0.57 7.07 10.81
C LYS A 198 -1.13 5.65 10.96
N PHE A 199 -0.27 4.65 11.06
CA PHE A 199 -0.71 3.28 11.21
C PHE A 199 -1.00 2.99 12.69
N ASN A 200 -2.25 2.64 12.99
CA ASN A 200 -2.66 2.15 14.30
C ASN A 200 -1.75 0.99 14.73
N ALA A 201 -1.62 0.76 16.06
CA ALA A 201 -0.76 -0.28 16.64
C ALA A 201 -0.90 -1.68 15.98
N GLU A 202 -2.07 -1.97 15.41
CA GLU A 202 -2.41 -3.24 14.74
C GLU A 202 -1.80 -3.41 13.33
N PHE A 203 -1.52 -2.30 12.64
CA PHE A 203 -0.87 -2.27 11.32
C PHE A 203 0.66 -2.16 11.39
N LYS A 204 1.21 -2.04 12.59
CA LYS A 204 2.65 -1.96 12.79
C LYS A 204 3.31 -3.27 12.30
N LEU A 205 4.42 -3.14 11.58
CA LEU A 205 5.29 -4.26 11.26
C LEU A 205 5.92 -4.75 12.56
N ASP A 206 5.78 -6.04 12.82
CA ASP A 206 6.54 -6.79 13.81
C ASP A 206 7.54 -7.72 13.09
N GLN A 207 8.36 -8.43 13.86
CA GLN A 207 9.37 -9.35 13.31
C GLN A 207 8.74 -10.47 12.46
N SER A 208 7.62 -11.05 12.92
CA SER A 208 6.94 -12.13 12.21
C SER A 208 6.39 -11.68 10.85
N LYS A 209 5.69 -10.55 10.81
CA LYS A 209 5.21 -9.91 9.57
C LYS A 209 6.37 -9.55 8.66
N SER A 210 7.47 -9.03 9.21
CA SER A 210 8.65 -8.63 8.45
C SER A 210 9.29 -9.82 7.72
N ILE A 211 9.42 -10.97 8.38
CA ILE A 211 9.91 -12.21 7.74
C ILE A 211 8.92 -12.72 6.70
N SER A 212 7.62 -12.76 7.01
CA SER A 212 6.61 -13.21 6.05
C SER A 212 6.60 -12.34 4.78
N ILE A 213 6.71 -11.01 4.93
CA ILE A 213 6.80 -10.07 3.81
C ILE A 213 8.08 -10.31 3.01
N THR A 214 9.22 -10.46 3.70
CA THR A 214 10.52 -10.72 3.05
C THR A 214 10.49 -12.01 2.23
N ILE A 215 10.01 -13.11 2.81
CA ILE A 215 9.88 -14.40 2.10
C ILE A 215 8.96 -14.27 0.88
N LYS A 216 7.76 -13.69 1.03
CA LYS A 216 6.82 -13.53 -0.10
C LYS A 216 7.36 -12.64 -1.22
N LEU A 217 8.14 -11.61 -0.88
CA LEU A 217 8.82 -10.78 -1.87
C LEU A 217 9.96 -11.53 -2.57
N ALA A 218 10.72 -12.34 -1.82
CA ALA A 218 11.78 -13.18 -2.38
C ALA A 218 11.20 -14.24 -3.34
N GLU A 219 10.10 -14.91 -2.97
CA GLU A 219 9.35 -15.82 -3.84
C GLU A 219 8.84 -15.13 -5.10
N THR A 220 8.31 -13.91 -4.95
CA THR A 220 7.86 -13.09 -6.08
C THR A 220 9.01 -12.75 -7.03
N LEU A 221 10.16 -12.35 -6.49
CA LEU A 221 11.31 -11.97 -7.30
C LEU A 221 11.94 -13.18 -7.98
N SER A 222 12.02 -14.33 -7.29
CA SER A 222 12.43 -15.60 -7.88
C SER A 222 11.54 -15.95 -9.07
N TYR A 223 10.21 -15.88 -8.89
CA TYR A 223 9.26 -16.13 -9.99
C TYR A 223 9.51 -15.20 -11.20
N ILE A 224 9.77 -13.91 -10.97
CA ILE A 224 10.07 -12.94 -12.03
C ILE A 224 11.37 -13.33 -12.77
N HIS A 225 12.42 -13.67 -12.02
CA HIS A 225 13.73 -14.07 -12.56
C HIS A 225 13.67 -15.39 -13.31
N ASP A 226 12.92 -16.38 -12.81
CA ASP A 226 12.70 -17.69 -13.45
C ASP A 226 11.93 -17.55 -14.77
N ASN A 227 11.12 -16.49 -14.92
CA ASN A 227 10.48 -16.12 -16.19
C ASN A 227 11.39 -15.29 -17.12
N GLY A 228 12.68 -15.16 -16.77
CA GLY A 228 13.68 -14.45 -17.58
C GLY A 228 13.48 -12.93 -17.62
N ILE A 229 12.86 -12.35 -16.59
CA ILE A 229 12.60 -10.91 -16.49
C ILE A 229 13.44 -10.31 -15.36
N LEU A 230 13.93 -9.09 -15.56
CA LEU A 230 14.53 -8.24 -14.53
C LEU A 230 13.56 -7.13 -14.17
N HIS A 231 13.45 -6.77 -12.89
CA HIS A 231 12.58 -5.68 -12.44
C HIS A 231 13.24 -4.30 -12.59
N ASN A 232 14.51 -4.16 -12.19
CA ASN A 232 15.35 -2.97 -12.32
C ASN A 232 14.88 -1.69 -11.56
N ASP A 233 13.91 -1.80 -10.65
CA ASP A 233 13.43 -0.65 -9.85
C ASP A 233 12.82 -1.10 -8.52
N ILE A 234 13.42 -2.09 -7.87
CA ILE A 234 12.93 -2.60 -6.58
C ILE A 234 13.25 -1.57 -5.50
N LYS A 235 12.21 -1.10 -4.81
CA LYS A 235 12.29 -0.16 -3.70
C LYS A 235 10.99 -0.19 -2.90
N SER A 236 11.02 0.34 -1.70
CA SER A 236 9.86 0.39 -0.79
C SER A 236 8.63 1.08 -1.38
N ASP A 237 8.82 2.05 -2.27
CA ASP A 237 7.75 2.79 -2.97
C ASP A 237 7.01 1.90 -3.98
N ASN A 238 7.70 0.89 -4.51
CA ASN A 238 7.20 -0.03 -5.52
C ASN A 238 6.69 -1.34 -4.89
N ILE A 239 6.43 -1.36 -3.58
CA ILE A 239 5.83 -2.52 -2.91
C ILE A 239 4.54 -2.04 -2.26
N VAL A 240 3.41 -2.62 -2.66
CA VAL A 240 2.09 -2.34 -2.07
C VAL A 240 1.56 -3.58 -1.39
N PHE A 241 0.59 -3.41 -0.49
CA PHE A 241 -0.01 -4.52 0.24
C PHE A 241 -1.49 -4.71 -0.07
N TYR A 242 -1.94 -5.95 0.06
CA TYR A 242 -3.35 -6.32 0.15
C TYR A 242 -3.54 -7.42 1.21
N GLY A 243 -4.79 -7.68 1.57
CA GLY A 243 -5.15 -8.69 2.56
C GLY A 243 -5.65 -8.06 3.86
N GLU A 244 -5.59 -8.84 4.94
CA GLU A 244 -5.96 -8.39 6.29
C GLU A 244 -4.69 -8.07 7.10
N ASN A 245 -4.77 -7.25 8.15
CA ASN A 245 -3.61 -6.77 8.93
C ASN A 245 -2.72 -7.89 9.48
N THR A 246 -3.31 -9.03 9.79
CA THR A 246 -2.61 -10.23 10.29
C THR A 246 -1.94 -11.05 9.18
N GLN A 247 -2.33 -10.83 7.92
CA GLN A 247 -1.85 -11.58 6.75
C GLN A 247 -1.61 -10.65 5.57
N LEU A 248 -0.69 -9.70 5.76
CA LEU A 248 -0.25 -8.81 4.69
C LEU A 248 0.37 -9.62 3.55
N LYS A 249 -0.03 -9.28 2.33
CA LYS A 249 0.50 -9.86 1.10
C LYS A 249 1.14 -8.75 0.27
N PRO A 250 2.47 -8.75 0.11
CA PRO A 250 3.16 -7.75 -0.69
C PRO A 250 2.94 -8.02 -2.18
N VAL A 251 2.90 -6.95 -2.95
CA VAL A 251 2.86 -6.95 -4.42
C VAL A 251 3.93 -5.99 -4.89
N LEU A 252 4.89 -6.51 -5.65
CA LEU A 252 5.92 -5.72 -6.30
C LEU A 252 5.30 -5.09 -7.55
N ILE A 253 5.16 -3.76 -7.56
CA ILE A 253 4.53 -2.99 -8.63
C ILE A 253 5.57 -2.27 -9.48
N ASP A 254 5.10 -1.71 -10.59
CA ASP A 254 5.85 -0.81 -11.48
C ASP A 254 6.97 -1.49 -12.30
N PHE A 255 6.53 -2.14 -13.39
CA PHE A 255 7.39 -2.84 -14.34
C PHE A 255 7.88 -1.91 -15.47
N GLY A 256 7.81 -0.59 -15.30
CA GLY A 256 8.18 0.38 -16.33
C GLY A 256 9.66 0.34 -16.73
N LYS A 257 10.54 -0.14 -15.83
CA LYS A 257 11.97 -0.39 -16.11
C LYS A 257 12.30 -1.86 -16.38
N ALA A 258 11.30 -2.75 -16.31
CA ALA A 258 11.52 -4.17 -16.47
C ALA A 258 11.95 -4.51 -17.91
N CYS A 259 12.78 -5.53 -18.05
CA CYS A 259 13.21 -6.05 -19.34
C CYS A 259 13.44 -7.55 -19.29
N ALA A 260 13.59 -8.19 -20.45
CA ALA A 260 14.11 -9.54 -20.49
C ALA A 260 15.57 -9.54 -19.98
N MET A 261 15.98 -10.58 -19.25
CA MET A 261 17.31 -10.67 -18.66
C MET A 261 18.43 -10.59 -19.73
N LYS A 262 18.20 -11.16 -20.91
CA LYS A 262 19.10 -11.04 -22.08
C LYS A 262 19.22 -9.62 -22.65
N GLU A 263 18.32 -8.71 -22.27
CA GLU A 263 18.31 -7.29 -22.67
C GLU A 263 18.80 -6.40 -21.51
N GLY A 264 19.48 -6.96 -20.51
CA GLY A 264 20.09 -6.19 -19.42
C GLY A 264 20.97 -5.07 -19.96
N LYS A 265 20.72 -3.83 -19.53
CA LYS A 265 21.39 -2.66 -20.09
C LYS A 265 22.72 -2.39 -19.42
N PHE A 266 23.71 -1.99 -20.22
CA PHE A 266 24.89 -1.28 -19.75
C PHE A 266 24.62 0.22 -19.77
N TYR A 267 24.85 0.88 -18.64
CA TYR A 267 24.82 2.34 -18.58
C TYR A 267 26.24 2.88 -18.75
N LYS A 268 26.39 3.95 -19.54
CA LYS A 268 27.64 4.69 -19.68
C LYS A 268 27.40 6.11 -19.18
N LEU A 269 27.65 6.33 -17.90
CA LEU A 269 27.48 7.61 -17.23
C LEU A 269 28.86 8.22 -16.95
N SER A 270 29.01 9.52 -17.18
CA SER A 270 30.17 10.28 -16.68
C SER A 270 30.20 10.30 -15.15
N LYS A 271 31.35 10.61 -14.53
CA LYS A 271 31.48 10.62 -13.06
C LYS A 271 30.45 11.54 -12.37
N ASP A 272 30.18 12.70 -12.95
CA ASP A 272 29.18 13.65 -12.42
C ASP A 272 27.75 13.10 -12.53
N GLU A 273 27.43 12.44 -13.65
CA GLU A 273 26.15 11.77 -13.83
C GLU A 273 26.00 10.59 -12.88
N GLN A 274 27.05 9.81 -12.64
CA GLN A 274 27.06 8.73 -11.66
C GLN A 274 26.71 9.24 -10.27
N LEU A 275 27.37 10.32 -9.81
CA LEU A 275 27.11 10.92 -8.50
C LEU A 275 25.65 11.37 -8.37
N LYS A 276 25.13 12.06 -9.40
CA LYS A 276 23.73 12.49 -9.46
C LYS A 276 22.76 11.31 -9.48
N TYR A 277 23.10 10.25 -10.20
CA TYR A 277 22.28 9.05 -10.32
C TYR A 277 22.22 8.28 -9.00
N LYS A 278 23.35 8.05 -8.32
CA LYS A 278 23.43 7.42 -6.99
C LYS A 278 22.57 8.16 -5.97
N LYS A 279 22.61 9.49 -6.00
CA LYS A 279 21.79 10.33 -5.10
C LYS A 279 20.28 10.17 -5.32
N ASN A 280 19.85 10.09 -6.58
CA ASN A 280 18.42 10.04 -6.94
C ASN A 280 17.85 8.62 -6.98
N HIS A 281 18.70 7.60 -7.12
CA HIS A 281 18.34 6.20 -7.26
C HIS A 281 19.22 5.34 -6.35
N SER A 282 19.21 5.65 -5.05
CA SER A 282 20.03 4.98 -4.04
C SER A 282 19.74 3.48 -3.88
N HIS A 283 18.64 2.99 -4.46
CA HIS A 283 18.31 1.58 -4.51
C HIS A 283 19.02 0.81 -5.63
N ILE A 284 19.64 1.49 -6.61
CA ILE A 284 20.28 0.84 -7.76
C ILE A 284 21.70 0.41 -7.40
N ALA A 285 22.04 -0.83 -7.78
CA ALA A 285 23.31 -1.45 -7.47
C ALA A 285 24.52 -0.67 -8.05
N PRO A 286 25.63 -0.58 -7.31
CA PRO A 286 26.77 0.25 -7.69
C PRO A 286 27.36 -0.15 -9.04
N GLU A 287 27.43 -1.44 -9.35
CA GLU A 287 27.97 -1.94 -10.63
C GLU A 287 27.18 -1.45 -11.86
N ILE A 288 25.88 -1.17 -11.67
CA ILE A 288 24.99 -0.66 -12.73
C ILE A 288 25.22 0.84 -12.92
N VAL A 289 25.41 1.58 -11.82
CA VAL A 289 25.66 3.02 -11.90
C VAL A 289 27.05 3.30 -12.44
N ASP A 290 28.04 2.52 -12.01
CA ASP A 290 29.44 2.64 -12.43
C ASP A 290 29.65 2.12 -13.87
N GLY A 291 28.67 1.38 -14.40
CA GLY A 291 28.69 0.84 -15.76
C GLY A 291 29.67 -0.32 -15.95
N SER A 292 30.10 -0.94 -14.85
CA SER A 292 31.02 -2.08 -14.87
C SER A 292 30.32 -3.37 -15.28
N GLU A 293 29.02 -3.50 -14.99
CA GLU A 293 28.22 -4.69 -15.29
C GLU A 293 26.85 -4.30 -15.88
N PRO A 294 26.21 -5.19 -16.65
CA PRO A 294 24.85 -4.98 -17.09
C PRO A 294 23.87 -5.23 -15.95
N GLN A 295 22.63 -4.81 -16.16
CA GLN A 295 21.52 -5.22 -15.29
C GLN A 295 21.38 -6.75 -15.26
N THR A 296 21.31 -7.32 -14.06
CA THR A 296 21.21 -8.77 -13.80
C THR A 296 20.30 -9.08 -12.61
N ALA A 297 19.98 -10.36 -12.40
CA ALA A 297 19.27 -10.82 -11.21
C ALA A 297 20.01 -10.43 -9.91
N SER A 298 21.34 -10.41 -9.95
CA SER A 298 22.16 -9.96 -8.81
C SER A 298 21.96 -8.46 -8.52
N SER A 299 21.79 -7.62 -9.54
CA SER A 299 21.50 -6.19 -9.32
C SER A 299 20.10 -5.95 -8.72
N ASP A 300 19.10 -6.76 -9.09
CA ASP A 300 17.79 -6.76 -8.43
C ASP A 300 17.90 -7.25 -6.97
N MET A 301 18.76 -8.24 -6.70
CA MET A 301 19.03 -8.75 -5.36
C MET A 301 19.60 -7.65 -4.44
N TYR A 302 20.51 -6.81 -4.95
CA TYR A 302 21.03 -5.65 -4.22
C TYR A 302 19.91 -4.69 -3.83
N SER A 303 19.07 -4.30 -4.80
CA SER A 303 17.93 -3.42 -4.56
C SER A 303 16.95 -4.00 -3.54
N PHE A 304 16.72 -5.31 -3.59
CA PHE A 304 15.88 -6.01 -2.62
C PHE A 304 16.53 -6.07 -1.23
N GLY A 305 17.84 -6.28 -1.14
CA GLY A 305 18.60 -6.24 0.11
C GLY A 305 18.45 -4.92 0.86
N LEU A 306 18.46 -3.79 0.14
CA LEU A 306 18.19 -2.48 0.74
C LEU A 306 16.76 -2.34 1.28
N VAL A 307 15.79 -3.02 0.68
CA VAL A 307 14.42 -3.09 1.23
C VAL A 307 14.41 -3.89 2.53
N VAL A 308 15.04 -5.07 2.54
CA VAL A 308 15.15 -5.92 3.75
C VAL A 308 15.85 -5.19 4.88
N GLN A 309 16.96 -4.51 4.58
CA GLN A 309 17.72 -3.70 5.54
C GLN A 309 16.83 -2.61 6.17
N LYS A 310 16.05 -1.88 5.36
CA LYS A 310 15.11 -0.85 5.85
C LYS A 310 14.03 -1.43 6.75
N VAL A 311 13.49 -2.60 6.40
CA VAL A 311 12.50 -3.29 7.23
C VAL A 311 13.12 -3.70 8.57
N GLY A 312 14.31 -4.31 8.57
CA GLY A 312 15.04 -4.69 9.78
C GLY A 312 15.31 -3.50 10.70
N LYS A 313 15.78 -2.38 10.15
CA LYS A 313 15.97 -1.11 10.88
C LYS A 313 14.67 -0.61 11.53
N PHE A 314 13.56 -0.63 10.79
CA PHE A 314 12.27 -0.14 11.28
C PHE A 314 11.73 -0.95 12.45
N VAL A 315 11.90 -2.28 12.43
CA VAL A 315 11.47 -3.16 13.54
C VAL A 315 12.55 -3.34 14.61
N CYS A 316 13.65 -2.57 14.54
CA CYS A 316 14.80 -2.67 15.44
C CYS A 316 15.39 -4.09 15.56
N TRP A 317 15.37 -4.86 14.47
CA TRP A 317 15.84 -6.24 14.45
C TRP A 317 17.18 -6.38 13.72
N LYS A 318 18.25 -6.57 14.48
CA LYS A 318 19.63 -6.53 13.97
C LYS A 318 19.96 -7.69 13.05
N GLU A 319 19.38 -8.86 13.27
CA GLU A 319 19.59 -10.05 12.45
C GLU A 319 19.01 -9.83 11.04
N LEU A 320 17.79 -9.30 10.93
CA LEU A 320 17.18 -8.99 9.64
C LEU A 320 17.89 -7.83 8.93
N GLU A 321 18.35 -6.82 9.68
CA GLU A 321 19.17 -5.74 9.14
C GLU A 321 20.45 -6.29 8.50
N LYS A 322 21.19 -7.17 9.21
CA LYS A 322 22.40 -7.83 8.71
C LYS A 322 22.14 -8.69 7.47
N LEU A 323 21.03 -9.43 7.43
CA LEU A 323 20.65 -10.15 6.22
C LEU A 323 20.44 -9.20 5.03
N GLY A 324 19.81 -8.06 5.27
CA GLY A 324 19.69 -7.00 4.26
C GLY A 324 21.05 -6.49 3.77
N ASP A 325 22.02 -6.32 4.66
CA ASP A 325 23.40 -5.92 4.31
C ASP A 325 24.09 -6.97 3.41
N ILE A 326 23.97 -8.26 3.75
CA ILE A 326 24.54 -9.36 2.95
C ILE A 326 23.90 -9.41 1.54
N CYS A 327 22.60 -9.13 1.45
CA CYS A 327 21.89 -9.05 0.18
C CYS A 327 22.30 -7.82 -0.65
N ALA A 328 22.61 -6.72 0.02
CA ALA A 328 23.03 -5.44 -0.57
C ALA A 328 24.55 -5.27 -0.59
N GLU A 329 25.31 -6.36 -0.65
CA GLU A 329 26.76 -6.34 -0.75
C GLU A 329 27.20 -5.72 -2.10
N PRO A 330 28.01 -4.65 -2.09
CA PRO A 330 28.51 -4.03 -3.31
C PRO A 330 29.33 -4.97 -4.20
N ASP A 331 30.11 -5.87 -3.60
CA ASP A 331 30.88 -6.88 -4.32
C ASP A 331 29.96 -8.02 -4.78
N ILE A 332 29.71 -8.10 -6.09
CA ILE A 332 28.81 -9.08 -6.71
C ILE A 332 29.19 -10.51 -6.33
N ALA A 333 30.48 -10.82 -6.17
CA ALA A 333 30.95 -12.15 -5.85
C ALA A 333 30.63 -12.58 -4.41
N LYS A 334 30.36 -11.61 -3.52
CA LYS A 334 29.99 -11.85 -2.11
C LYS A 334 28.50 -11.66 -1.86
N ARG A 335 27.76 -11.11 -2.82
CA ARG A 335 26.31 -10.91 -2.72
C ARG A 335 25.59 -12.25 -2.69
N CYS A 336 24.70 -12.43 -1.72
CA CYS A 336 23.97 -13.68 -1.57
C CYS A 336 22.89 -13.87 -2.63
N THR A 337 22.29 -15.06 -2.64
CA THR A 337 21.18 -15.42 -3.54
C THR A 337 19.82 -15.27 -2.86
N LEU A 338 18.74 -15.25 -3.65
CA LEU A 338 17.38 -15.32 -3.12
C LEU A 338 17.14 -16.59 -2.29
N THR A 339 17.69 -17.73 -2.72
CA THR A 339 17.60 -18.99 -1.98
C THR A 339 18.21 -18.87 -0.59
N PHE A 340 19.43 -18.31 -0.50
CA PHE A 340 20.10 -18.06 0.78
C PHE A 340 19.22 -17.18 1.69
N LEU A 341 18.73 -16.05 1.18
CA LEU A 341 17.89 -15.14 1.97
C LEU A 341 16.62 -15.84 2.49
N MET A 342 15.95 -16.64 1.65
CA MET A 342 14.74 -17.37 2.05
C MET A 342 15.04 -18.40 3.14
N ASP A 343 16.16 -19.11 3.05
CA ASP A 343 16.53 -20.13 4.04
C ASP A 343 16.90 -19.49 5.40
N GLU A 344 17.67 -18.40 5.39
CA GLU A 344 17.98 -17.64 6.60
C GLU A 344 16.71 -17.05 7.24
N CYS A 345 15.78 -16.53 6.44
CA CYS A 345 14.51 -16.03 6.94
C CYS A 345 13.66 -17.14 7.59
N LYS A 346 13.67 -18.36 7.04
CA LYS A 346 12.99 -19.51 7.67
C LYS A 346 13.64 -19.88 9.01
N LEU A 347 14.96 -19.78 9.13
CA LEU A 347 15.66 -20.02 10.39
C LEU A 347 15.27 -18.97 11.44
N LEU A 348 15.28 -17.68 11.07
CA LEU A 348 14.86 -16.59 11.95
C LEU A 348 13.39 -16.70 12.38
N SER A 349 12.51 -17.28 11.55
CA SER A 349 11.09 -17.48 11.90
C SER A 349 10.83 -18.51 13.00
N LYS A 350 11.84 -19.32 13.36
CA LYS A 350 11.75 -20.40 14.37
C LYS A 350 12.31 -20.00 15.74
N GLN A 351 12.96 -18.84 15.82
CA GLN A 351 13.45 -18.23 17.06
C GLN A 351 12.33 -17.41 17.68
#